data_AF-A0A6J7UU69-F1
#
_entry.id   AF-A0A6J7UU69-F1
#
_cell.length_a   1.000
_cell.length_b   1.000
_cell.length_c   1.000
_cell.angle_alpha   90.00
_cell.angle_beta   90.00
_cell.angle_gamma   90.00
#
_symmetry.space_group_name_H-M   'P 1'
#
loop_
_entity.id
_entity.type
_entity.pdbx_description
1 polymer ?
#
loop_
_entity_poly.entity_id
_entity_poly.type
_entity_poly.pdbx_seq_one_letter_code
_entity_poly.pdbx_strand_id
1 'polypeptide(L)'
;MLKLSPQAAAAHAANRVGGPDQPACHAPFTSMYFDQFGNVLACCINTIQTLGSYPAQNLSEIWSGQSARKLRAALAAGDFSLGCHDCHSSISSGNFNAVNAMFDQQVVDTPPEWVDENPPVAEDQRDQWPRMLEFALSTRCNLTCTMCSGYFSSAIRKADGLEPLPEVYGDEFVTELRPFLEHVTDVRFYGGEPFLAPVNFAILEVLCQVNPSCKVSITTNGTIWNQRVQQIVEVLKPTIVVSIDAFTADGFESIRVGANRDKVFANLEQFSQVEGCKVSLAVCAMRQNVHEIPELVRFANLNSLHLGFNVVRYPQDHSLSSATAEELSEAIALWEALLQEQWSLDAPQLSQAGQENLRRIEGILSEARGWLAATADQTPGLEIRSSSASAARDRRRDWMELLSKLAATTYSSDAVLTEAAFELELTQVLAEFDQKVAPQDRAGQLALAIAEFSDRSLVSAELDRFDQLAATLATSAVTPRIRLMTGLPPALIAQGVINLDPKVLAARFDSFFPPERNHP
;
A
#
# COMPACT_ATOMS: atom_id res chain seq x y z
N MET A 1 2.12 -7.15 -23.70
CA MET A 1 1.19 -7.99 -22.92
C MET A 1 2.01 -8.75 -21.89
N LEU A 2 1.65 -8.64 -20.62
CA LEU A 2 2.27 -9.39 -19.53
C LEU A 2 1.31 -10.51 -19.15
N LYS A 3 1.40 -11.64 -19.85
CA LYS A 3 0.52 -12.79 -19.64
C LYS A 3 1.12 -13.79 -18.67
N LEU A 4 0.25 -14.51 -17.96
CA LEU A 4 0.63 -15.69 -17.20
C LEU A 4 0.97 -16.85 -18.14
N SER A 5 1.88 -17.73 -17.73
CA SER A 5 2.05 -19.02 -18.41
C SER A 5 0.77 -19.86 -18.26
N PRO A 6 0.47 -20.79 -19.18
CA PRO A 6 -0.71 -21.65 -19.05
C PRO A 6 -0.77 -22.39 -17.71
N GLN A 7 0.39 -22.81 -17.19
CA GLN A 7 0.51 -23.45 -15.88
C GLN A 7 0.19 -22.48 -14.73
N ALA A 8 0.76 -21.27 -14.75
CA ALA A 8 0.50 -20.27 -13.71
C ALA A 8 -0.96 -19.79 -13.74
N ALA A 9 -1.56 -19.65 -14.92
CA ALA A 9 -2.96 -19.31 -15.09
C ALA A 9 -3.89 -20.40 -14.53
N ALA A 10 -3.61 -21.67 -14.82
CA ALA A 10 -4.37 -22.80 -14.28
C ALA A 10 -4.22 -22.91 -12.75
N ALA A 11 -3.02 -22.70 -12.23
CA ALA A 11 -2.76 -22.71 -10.79
C ALA A 11 -3.46 -21.53 -10.09
N HIS A 12 -3.42 -20.33 -10.68
CA HIS A 12 -4.17 -19.17 -10.20
C HIS A 12 -5.67 -19.45 -10.16
N ALA A 13 -6.23 -19.99 -11.26
CA ALA A 13 -7.64 -20.35 -11.36
C ALA A 13 -8.07 -21.41 -10.32
N ALA A 14 -7.19 -22.36 -9.99
CA ALA A 14 -7.46 -23.38 -8.99
C ALA A 14 -7.43 -22.86 -7.55
N ASN A 15 -6.74 -21.74 -7.29
CA ASN A 15 -6.62 -21.13 -5.96
C ASN A 15 -7.60 -19.96 -5.72
N ARG A 16 -8.57 -19.77 -6.61
CA ARG A 16 -9.61 -18.72 -6.53
C ARG A 16 -11.00 -19.29 -6.78
N VAL A 17 -12.00 -18.55 -6.33
CA VAL A 17 -13.39 -18.92 -6.62
C VAL A 17 -13.79 -18.46 -8.02
N GLY A 18 -14.52 -19.33 -8.74
CA GLY A 18 -15.05 -19.05 -10.09
C GLY A 18 -14.39 -19.82 -11.25
N GLY A 19 -13.27 -20.52 -11.02
CA GLY A 19 -12.67 -21.41 -12.02
C GLY A 19 -11.96 -20.72 -13.19
N PRO A 20 -11.54 -21.47 -14.22
CA PRO A 20 -10.64 -20.99 -15.28
C PRO A 20 -11.28 -20.06 -16.32
N ASP A 21 -12.61 -19.99 -16.39
CA ASP A 21 -13.34 -19.17 -17.37
C ASP A 21 -13.57 -17.71 -16.91
N GLN A 22 -13.02 -17.33 -15.74
CA GLN A 22 -13.16 -16.01 -15.14
C GLN A 22 -11.98 -15.09 -15.49
N PRO A 23 -12.17 -13.75 -15.46
CA PRO A 23 -11.09 -12.80 -15.66
C PRO A 23 -9.99 -12.99 -14.61
N ALA A 24 -8.73 -12.69 -14.94
CA ALA A 24 -7.60 -12.94 -14.05
C ALA A 24 -7.63 -12.13 -12.73
N CYS A 25 -8.49 -11.12 -12.63
CA CYS A 25 -8.82 -10.37 -11.42
C CYS A 25 -10.23 -9.73 -11.56
N HIS A 26 -11.07 -9.79 -10.52
CA HIS A 26 -12.40 -9.16 -10.52
C HIS A 26 -12.42 -7.69 -10.08
N ALA A 27 -11.33 -7.15 -9.52
CA ALA A 27 -11.28 -5.77 -9.02
C ALA A 27 -11.83 -4.73 -10.03
N PRO A 28 -11.36 -4.65 -11.30
CA PRO A 28 -11.87 -3.64 -12.22
C PRO A 28 -13.34 -3.81 -12.62
N PHE A 29 -13.96 -4.95 -12.29
CA PHE A 29 -15.38 -5.24 -12.56
C PHE A 29 -16.26 -5.00 -11.35
N THR A 30 -15.69 -4.87 -10.14
CA THR A 30 -16.46 -4.89 -8.90
C THR A 30 -16.13 -3.74 -7.95
N SER A 31 -14.96 -3.12 -8.04
CA SER A 31 -14.49 -2.15 -7.05
C SER A 31 -14.08 -0.81 -7.64
N MET A 32 -14.32 0.26 -6.87
CA MET A 32 -13.71 1.58 -7.05
C MET A 32 -13.01 1.99 -5.77
N TYR A 33 -11.71 2.28 -5.87
CA TYR A 33 -10.87 2.79 -4.79
C TYR A 33 -10.61 4.27 -5.03
N PHE A 34 -10.90 5.12 -4.04
CA PHE A 34 -10.72 6.55 -4.08
C PHE A 34 -9.56 6.95 -3.18
N ASP A 35 -8.51 7.55 -3.75
CA ASP A 35 -7.39 8.08 -2.98
C ASP A 35 -7.63 9.52 -2.50
N GLN A 36 -6.72 10.10 -1.72
CA GLN A 36 -6.87 11.45 -1.18
C GLN A 36 -6.64 12.57 -2.21
N PHE A 37 -6.23 12.24 -3.44
CA PHE A 37 -5.86 13.19 -4.49
C PHE A 37 -6.91 13.30 -5.59
N GLY A 38 -8.01 12.56 -5.50
CA GLY A 38 -9.05 12.55 -6.52
C GLY A 38 -8.93 11.38 -7.50
N ASN A 39 -7.88 10.56 -7.44
CA ASN A 39 -7.75 9.44 -8.36
C ASN A 39 -8.69 8.31 -7.95
N VAL A 40 -9.26 7.67 -8.96
CA VAL A 40 -10.09 6.49 -8.80
C VAL A 40 -9.40 5.30 -9.45
N LEU A 41 -9.15 4.24 -8.68
CA LEU A 41 -8.43 3.03 -9.07
C LEU A 41 -9.36 1.81 -8.99
N ALA A 42 -8.96 0.71 -9.62
CA ALA A 42 -9.65 -0.58 -9.45
C ALA A 42 -9.35 -1.23 -8.10
N CYS A 43 -8.14 -1.05 -7.57
CA CYS A 43 -7.70 -1.54 -6.26
C CYS A 43 -6.55 -0.69 -5.73
N CYS A 44 -6.22 -0.85 -4.45
CA CYS A 44 -5.13 -0.12 -3.79
C CYS A 44 -3.71 -0.45 -4.29
N ILE A 45 -3.54 -1.50 -5.10
CA ILE A 45 -2.22 -1.94 -5.61
C ILE A 45 -1.93 -1.38 -7.00
N ASN A 46 -2.96 -1.32 -7.86
CA ASN A 46 -2.78 -0.81 -9.20
C ASN A 46 -2.86 0.71 -9.19
N THR A 47 -1.73 1.35 -8.92
CA THR A 47 -1.57 2.81 -8.94
C THR A 47 -1.16 3.36 -10.31
N ILE A 48 -0.87 2.49 -11.30
CA ILE A 48 -0.50 2.89 -12.67
C ILE A 48 -1.75 3.20 -13.50
N GLN A 49 -2.71 2.26 -13.53
CA GLN A 49 -3.88 2.37 -14.40
C GLN A 49 -5.07 2.93 -13.62
N THR A 50 -5.18 4.26 -13.60
CA THR A 50 -6.32 4.97 -13.03
C THR A 50 -7.59 4.72 -13.85
N LEU A 51 -8.73 4.50 -13.21
CA LEU A 51 -10.04 4.45 -13.86
C LEU A 51 -10.48 5.84 -14.33
N GLY A 52 -10.11 6.87 -13.58
CA GLY A 52 -10.37 8.28 -13.87
C GLY A 52 -10.03 9.15 -12.65
N SER A 53 -10.39 10.43 -12.71
CA SER A 53 -10.16 11.36 -11.60
C SER A 53 -11.40 12.22 -11.32
N TYR A 54 -11.68 12.41 -10.05
CA TYR A 54 -12.68 13.34 -9.53
C TYR A 54 -11.97 14.61 -9.03
N PRO A 55 -12.51 15.82 -9.25
CA PRO A 55 -13.80 16.15 -9.88
C PRO A 55 -13.75 16.35 -11.40
N ALA A 56 -12.63 16.01 -12.07
CA ALA A 56 -12.51 16.19 -13.51
C ALA A 56 -13.54 15.39 -14.32
N GLN A 57 -13.97 14.25 -13.77
CA GLN A 57 -15.01 13.38 -14.32
C GLN A 57 -16.03 13.04 -13.23
N ASN A 58 -17.28 12.80 -13.65
CA ASN A 58 -18.27 12.24 -12.73
C ASN A 58 -18.08 10.73 -12.54
N LEU A 59 -18.56 10.18 -11.42
CA LEU A 59 -18.37 8.80 -10.98
C LEU A 59 -18.90 7.79 -12.00
N SER A 60 -20.00 8.10 -12.68
CA SER A 60 -20.56 7.24 -13.73
C SER A 60 -19.67 7.20 -14.97
N GLU A 61 -19.09 8.34 -15.36
CA GLU A 61 -18.10 8.44 -16.44
C GLU A 61 -16.82 7.69 -16.09
N ILE A 62 -16.36 7.77 -14.84
CA ILE A 62 -15.19 7.04 -14.36
C ILE A 62 -15.45 5.53 -14.42
N TRP A 63 -16.56 5.06 -13.84
CA TRP A 63 -16.88 3.64 -13.75
C TRP A 63 -17.10 2.97 -15.12
N SER A 64 -17.81 3.66 -16.01
CA SER A 64 -18.14 3.14 -17.33
C SER A 64 -17.13 3.54 -18.40
N GLY A 65 -16.14 4.37 -18.07
CA GLY A 65 -15.25 5.06 -19.00
C GLY A 65 -14.28 4.19 -19.78
N GLN A 66 -13.59 4.81 -20.74
CA GLN A 66 -12.64 4.11 -21.61
C GLN A 66 -11.50 3.46 -20.84
N SER A 67 -10.97 4.13 -19.81
CA SER A 67 -9.89 3.60 -18.99
C SER A 67 -10.30 2.32 -18.24
N ALA A 68 -11.48 2.35 -17.59
CA ALA A 68 -12.05 1.17 -16.94
C ALA A 68 -12.27 0.00 -17.91
N ARG A 69 -12.85 0.26 -19.09
CA ARG A 69 -13.03 -0.77 -20.13
C ARG A 69 -11.71 -1.36 -20.63
N LYS A 70 -10.65 -0.54 -20.75
CA LYS A 70 -9.31 -1.00 -21.13
C LYS A 70 -8.73 -1.96 -20.10
N LEU A 71 -8.82 -1.62 -18.81
CA LEU A 71 -8.33 -2.49 -17.73
C LEU A 71 -9.13 -3.79 -17.63
N ARG A 72 -10.47 -3.71 -17.73
CA ARG A 72 -11.35 -4.88 -17.80
C ARG A 72 -10.98 -5.82 -18.95
N ALA A 73 -10.79 -5.29 -20.16
CA ALA A 73 -10.40 -6.09 -21.33
C ALA A 73 -9.03 -6.76 -21.17
N ALA A 74 -8.05 -6.05 -20.61
CA ALA A 74 -6.73 -6.61 -20.34
C ALA A 74 -6.80 -7.79 -19.35
N LEU A 75 -7.46 -7.61 -18.21
CA LEU A 75 -7.56 -8.65 -17.18
C LEU A 75 -8.48 -9.81 -17.57
N ALA A 76 -9.51 -9.58 -18.40
CA ALA A 76 -10.28 -10.65 -19.04
C ALA A 76 -9.41 -11.51 -19.98
N ALA A 77 -8.40 -10.92 -20.61
CA ALA A 77 -7.45 -11.63 -21.47
C ALA A 77 -6.21 -12.19 -20.71
N GLY A 78 -6.22 -12.10 -19.37
CA GLY A 78 -5.09 -12.51 -18.52
C GLY A 78 -3.82 -11.65 -18.68
N ASP A 79 -3.97 -10.40 -19.12
CA ASP A 79 -2.87 -9.44 -19.30
C ASP A 79 -2.76 -8.49 -18.10
N PHE A 80 -1.64 -8.57 -17.39
CA PHE A 80 -1.33 -7.81 -16.18
C PHE A 80 -0.50 -6.54 -16.47
N SER A 81 -0.25 -6.20 -17.73
CA SER A 81 0.68 -5.12 -18.11
C SER A 81 0.19 -3.71 -17.73
N LEU A 82 -1.10 -3.55 -17.43
CA LEU A 82 -1.68 -2.26 -17.03
C LEU A 82 -1.62 -2.08 -15.50
N GLY A 83 -0.42 -2.20 -14.93
CA GLY A 83 -0.18 -1.88 -13.52
C GLY A 83 -0.40 -3.02 -12.52
N CYS A 84 -0.55 -4.26 -12.99
CA CYS A 84 -0.78 -5.42 -12.12
C CYS A 84 0.46 -6.33 -11.97
N HIS A 85 1.66 -5.77 -12.13
CA HIS A 85 2.93 -6.50 -12.14
C HIS A 85 3.18 -7.31 -10.86
N ASP A 86 2.87 -6.75 -9.68
CA ASP A 86 3.10 -7.43 -8.41
C ASP A 86 2.23 -8.67 -8.24
N CYS A 87 0.97 -8.58 -8.72
CA CYS A 87 0.07 -9.73 -8.77
C CYS A 87 0.59 -10.77 -9.77
N HIS A 88 1.05 -10.35 -10.95
CA HIS A 88 1.64 -11.27 -11.93
C HIS A 88 2.87 -12.00 -11.36
N SER A 89 3.77 -11.29 -10.70
CA SER A 89 4.96 -11.87 -10.06
C SER A 89 4.58 -12.86 -8.97
N SER A 90 3.64 -12.48 -8.09
CA SER A 90 3.17 -13.35 -7.01
C SER A 90 2.54 -14.63 -7.55
N ILE A 91 1.66 -14.53 -8.55
CA ILE A 91 1.04 -15.68 -9.22
C ILE A 91 2.10 -16.56 -9.90
N SER A 92 3.03 -15.95 -10.64
CA SER A 92 4.05 -16.68 -11.39
C SER A 92 5.02 -17.43 -10.49
N SER A 93 5.26 -16.92 -9.28
CA SER A 93 6.07 -17.57 -8.24
C SER A 93 5.31 -18.61 -7.41
N GLY A 94 4.01 -18.82 -7.67
CA GLY A 94 3.16 -19.71 -6.88
C GLY A 94 2.79 -19.15 -5.49
N ASN A 95 3.08 -17.89 -5.22
CA ASN A 95 2.75 -17.22 -3.97
C ASN A 95 1.32 -16.65 -4.01
N PHE A 96 0.33 -17.53 -4.07
CA PHE A 96 -1.09 -17.14 -4.20
C PHE A 96 -1.62 -16.36 -2.99
N ASN A 97 -1.01 -16.52 -1.81
CA ASN A 97 -1.40 -15.80 -0.59
C ASN A 97 -0.97 -14.33 -0.59
N ALA A 98 0.05 -13.96 -1.37
CA ALA A 98 0.49 -12.57 -1.54
C ALA A 98 -0.21 -11.87 -2.73
N VAL A 99 -1.12 -12.56 -3.41
CA VAL A 99 -1.83 -12.01 -4.56
C VAL A 99 -2.97 -11.12 -4.07
N ASN A 100 -2.81 -9.81 -4.23
CA ASN A 100 -3.89 -8.86 -3.89
C ASN A 100 -5.12 -8.95 -4.82
N ALA A 101 -5.06 -9.75 -5.89
CA ALA A 101 -6.25 -10.15 -6.67
C ALA A 101 -7.20 -11.08 -5.89
N MET A 102 -6.99 -11.29 -4.59
CA MET A 102 -7.93 -11.96 -3.65
C MET A 102 -9.28 -11.26 -3.45
N PHE A 103 -9.60 -10.19 -4.19
CA PHE A 103 -10.99 -9.71 -4.34
C PHE A 103 -11.94 -10.86 -4.70
N ASP A 104 -11.44 -11.90 -5.37
CA ASP A 104 -12.13 -13.14 -5.71
C ASP A 104 -12.58 -13.98 -4.50
N GLN A 105 -11.91 -13.88 -3.34
CA GLN A 105 -12.30 -14.57 -2.11
C GLN A 105 -13.24 -13.71 -1.26
N GLN A 106 -13.06 -12.38 -1.26
CA GLN A 106 -13.93 -11.47 -0.51
C GLN A 106 -15.30 -11.25 -1.15
N VAL A 107 -15.45 -11.60 -2.43
CA VAL A 107 -16.72 -11.71 -3.14
C VAL A 107 -17.36 -13.11 -2.92
N VAL A 108 -16.61 -14.10 -2.43
CA VAL A 108 -17.06 -15.52 -2.44
C VAL A 108 -16.72 -16.36 -1.20
N ASP A 109 -16.47 -15.76 -0.04
CA ASP A 109 -16.56 -16.51 1.22
C ASP A 109 -18.04 -16.76 1.54
N THR A 110 -18.54 -17.85 0.90
CA THR A 110 -19.90 -18.36 0.75
C THR A 110 -20.72 -17.63 -0.34
N PRO A 111 -21.36 -18.29 -1.33
CA PRO A 111 -22.69 -17.86 -1.74
C PRO A 111 -23.56 -18.20 -0.54
N PRO A 112 -23.94 -17.23 0.32
CA PRO A 112 -24.60 -17.65 1.52
C PRO A 112 -25.94 -18.29 1.14
N GLU A 113 -26.40 -19.26 1.92
CA GLU A 113 -27.82 -19.57 2.06
C GLU A 113 -28.63 -18.34 2.58
N TRP A 114 -27.97 -17.17 2.65
CA TRP A 114 -28.46 -15.80 2.85
C TRP A 114 -28.23 -14.90 1.62
N VAL A 115 -28.02 -15.45 0.42
CA VAL A 115 -28.52 -14.79 -0.77
C VAL A 115 -30.02 -14.86 -0.59
N ASP A 116 -30.54 -13.86 0.13
CA ASP A 116 -31.95 -13.57 0.14
C ASP A 116 -32.42 -13.62 -1.31
N GLU A 117 -33.63 -14.12 -1.51
CA GLU A 117 -34.26 -14.35 -2.83
C GLU A 117 -34.43 -13.05 -3.66
N ASN A 118 -33.79 -11.95 -3.26
CA ASN A 118 -33.67 -10.67 -3.94
C ASN A 118 -32.26 -10.06 -3.79
N PRO A 119 -31.35 -10.16 -4.78
CA PRO A 119 -30.28 -9.19 -4.90
C PRO A 119 -30.91 -7.78 -5.12
N PRO A 120 -30.39 -6.70 -4.51
CA PRO A 120 -30.92 -5.35 -4.70
C PRO A 120 -30.70 -4.79 -6.13
N VAL A 121 -30.00 -5.54 -6.98
CA VAL A 121 -29.71 -5.17 -8.37
C VAL A 121 -30.10 -6.34 -9.26
N ALA A 122 -31.02 -6.09 -10.18
CA ALA A 122 -31.43 -7.07 -11.18
C ALA A 122 -30.24 -7.52 -12.04
N GLU A 123 -30.29 -8.76 -12.54
CA GLU A 123 -29.19 -9.39 -13.28
C GLU A 123 -28.69 -8.56 -14.49
N ASP A 124 -29.56 -7.76 -15.09
CA ASP A 124 -29.31 -6.84 -16.21
C ASP A 124 -28.66 -5.50 -15.80
N GLN A 125 -28.60 -5.18 -14.51
CA GLN A 125 -27.98 -3.96 -13.97
C GLN A 125 -26.62 -4.22 -13.30
N ARG A 126 -26.13 -5.45 -13.30
CA ARG A 126 -24.87 -5.83 -12.62
C ARG A 126 -23.63 -5.09 -13.11
N ASP A 127 -23.60 -4.67 -14.37
CA ASP A 127 -22.49 -3.90 -14.94
C ASP A 127 -22.63 -2.38 -14.70
N GLN A 128 -23.78 -1.93 -14.18
CA GLN A 128 -24.07 -0.51 -13.99
C GLN A 128 -23.45 0.05 -12.70
N TRP A 129 -23.26 -0.79 -11.68
CA TRP A 129 -22.81 -0.36 -10.35
C TRP A 129 -21.63 -1.18 -9.84
N PRO A 130 -20.61 -0.54 -9.23
CA PRO A 130 -19.60 -1.27 -8.47
C PRO A 130 -20.24 -1.94 -7.24
N ARG A 131 -19.74 -3.12 -6.88
CA ARG A 131 -20.16 -3.85 -5.67
C ARG A 131 -19.43 -3.37 -4.42
N MET A 132 -18.22 -2.83 -4.60
CA MET A 132 -17.34 -2.38 -3.54
C MET A 132 -16.87 -0.95 -3.76
N LEU A 133 -16.91 -0.14 -2.71
CA LEU A 133 -16.34 1.20 -2.70
C LEU A 133 -15.31 1.29 -1.57
N GLU A 134 -14.12 1.78 -1.88
CA GLU A 134 -13.01 1.90 -0.95
C GLU A 134 -12.56 3.35 -0.86
N PHE A 135 -12.49 3.90 0.35
CA PHE A 135 -12.35 5.33 0.60
C PHE A 135 -11.10 5.63 1.42
N ALA A 136 -10.08 6.20 0.79
CA ALA A 136 -8.93 6.86 1.41
C ALA A 136 -8.97 8.37 1.17
N LEU A 137 -10.15 8.98 1.37
CA LEU A 137 -10.52 10.32 0.88
C LEU A 137 -9.80 11.49 1.56
N SER A 138 -9.23 11.27 2.75
CA SER A 138 -8.71 12.36 3.57
C SER A 138 -7.44 11.98 4.31
N THR A 139 -6.56 12.97 4.47
CA THR A 139 -5.36 12.88 5.31
C THR A 139 -5.57 13.48 6.70
N ARG A 140 -6.79 13.95 7.02
CA ARG A 140 -7.13 14.43 8.38
C ARG A 140 -6.87 13.33 9.39
N CYS A 141 -5.88 13.54 10.26
CA CYS A 141 -5.45 12.59 11.26
C CYS A 141 -4.85 13.36 12.45
N ASN A 142 -4.98 12.80 13.65
CA ASN A 142 -4.50 13.39 14.90
C ASN A 142 -3.19 12.79 15.41
N LEU A 143 -2.59 11.84 14.67
CA LEU A 143 -1.39 11.12 15.10
C LEU A 143 -0.19 11.37 14.18
N THR A 144 1.01 11.29 14.77
CA THR A 144 2.28 11.35 14.05
C THR A 144 3.04 10.03 14.11
N CYS A 145 2.38 8.94 13.73
CA CYS A 145 2.93 7.59 13.83
C CYS A 145 4.26 7.46 13.08
N THR A 146 5.23 6.75 13.66
CA THR A 146 6.63 6.76 13.18
C THR A 146 6.83 6.10 11.81
N MET A 147 5.98 5.13 11.46
CA MET A 147 5.98 4.47 10.16
C MET A 147 5.17 5.20 9.08
N CYS A 148 4.37 6.20 9.47
CA CYS A 148 3.46 6.90 8.58
C CYS A 148 4.17 8.10 7.91
N SER A 149 3.46 8.84 7.05
CA SER A 149 3.99 10.01 6.35
C SER A 149 2.97 11.14 6.26
N GLY A 150 3.46 12.34 5.92
CA GLY A 150 2.62 13.51 5.67
C GLY A 150 1.64 13.34 4.50
N TYR A 151 1.75 12.29 3.69
CA TYR A 151 0.77 11.96 2.65
C TYR A 151 -0.48 11.29 3.20
N PHE A 152 -0.40 10.69 4.39
CA PHE A 152 -1.52 9.97 5.01
C PHE A 152 -1.95 10.61 6.34
N SER A 153 -1.11 11.44 6.96
CA SER A 153 -1.45 12.19 8.18
C SER A 153 -1.11 13.68 8.06
N SER A 154 -2.15 14.50 8.18
CA SER A 154 -2.06 15.96 8.29
C SER A 154 -1.32 16.42 9.56
N ALA A 155 -1.36 15.65 10.65
CA ALA A 155 -0.55 15.94 11.84
C ALA A 155 0.96 15.78 11.54
N ILE A 156 1.35 14.73 10.81
CA ILE A 156 2.75 14.55 10.36
C ILE A 156 3.14 15.67 9.43
N ARG A 157 2.28 15.94 8.43
CA ARG A 157 2.53 16.98 7.44
C ARG A 157 2.75 18.35 8.08
N LYS A 158 1.94 18.69 9.08
CA LYS A 158 2.10 19.91 9.89
C LYS A 158 3.40 19.90 10.68
N ALA A 159 3.75 18.77 11.32
CA ALA A 159 4.99 18.63 12.07
C ALA A 159 6.23 18.77 11.16
N ASP A 160 6.11 18.34 9.91
CA ASP A 160 7.15 18.49 8.88
C ASP A 160 7.21 19.91 8.28
N GLY A 161 6.29 20.81 8.66
CA GLY A 161 6.24 22.19 8.15
C GLY A 161 5.74 22.29 6.71
N LEU A 162 5.02 21.28 6.22
CA LEU A 162 4.50 21.23 4.86
C LEU A 162 3.06 21.78 4.79
N GLU A 163 2.74 22.46 3.70
CA GLU A 163 1.39 22.98 3.43
C GLU A 163 0.36 21.86 3.36
N PRO A 164 -0.86 22.01 3.94
CA PRO A 164 -1.90 20.99 3.88
C PRO A 164 -2.18 20.47 2.46
N LEU A 165 -2.50 19.18 2.35
CA LEU A 165 -2.97 18.62 1.09
C LEU A 165 -4.39 19.12 0.78
N PRO A 166 -4.75 19.29 -0.50
CA PRO A 166 -6.08 19.73 -0.89
C PRO A 166 -7.15 18.72 -0.45
N GLU A 167 -8.31 19.22 -0.03
CA GLU A 167 -9.49 18.40 0.23
C GLU A 167 -10.32 18.33 -1.05
N VAL A 168 -10.24 17.19 -1.73
CA VAL A 168 -10.84 17.00 -3.05
C VAL A 168 -12.34 16.68 -2.97
N TYR A 169 -12.77 16.04 -1.87
CA TYR A 169 -14.12 15.50 -1.72
C TYR A 169 -14.96 16.34 -0.76
N GLY A 170 -16.05 16.91 -1.29
CA GLY A 170 -17.01 17.73 -0.56
C GLY A 170 -18.46 17.23 -0.67
N ASP A 171 -19.42 18.11 -0.40
CA ASP A 171 -20.85 17.80 -0.41
C ASP A 171 -21.35 17.39 -1.82
N GLU A 172 -20.75 17.95 -2.86
CA GLU A 172 -21.03 17.60 -4.25
C GLU A 172 -20.67 16.14 -4.54
N PHE A 173 -19.51 15.67 -4.05
CA PHE A 173 -19.10 14.27 -4.17
C PHE A 173 -20.09 13.33 -3.47
N VAL A 174 -20.51 13.67 -2.24
CA VAL A 174 -21.47 12.84 -1.49
C VAL A 174 -22.82 12.78 -2.20
N THR A 175 -23.26 13.90 -2.77
CA THR A 175 -24.50 13.97 -3.57
C THR A 175 -24.43 13.05 -4.79
N GLU A 176 -23.30 13.08 -5.50
CA GLU A 176 -23.06 12.27 -6.68
C GLU A 176 -22.86 10.78 -6.36
N LEU A 177 -22.30 10.48 -5.20
CA LEU A 177 -22.06 9.12 -4.70
C LEU A 177 -23.35 8.44 -4.22
N ARG A 178 -24.38 9.20 -3.84
CA ARG A 178 -25.63 8.66 -3.25
C ARG A 178 -26.27 7.51 -4.04
N PRO A 179 -26.42 7.56 -5.38
CA PRO A 179 -26.93 6.43 -6.16
C PRO A 179 -26.04 5.18 -6.07
N PHE A 180 -24.72 5.34 -5.97
CA PHE A 180 -23.80 4.22 -5.77
C PHE A 180 -24.00 3.57 -4.40
N LEU A 181 -24.24 4.38 -3.35
CA LEU A 181 -24.47 3.90 -1.99
C LEU A 181 -25.79 3.11 -1.85
N GLU A 182 -26.78 3.39 -2.69
CA GLU A 182 -28.05 2.64 -2.76
C GLU A 182 -27.86 1.20 -3.27
N HIS A 183 -26.77 0.91 -4.01
CA HIS A 183 -26.55 -0.37 -4.67
C HIS A 183 -25.30 -1.13 -4.21
N VAL A 184 -24.35 -0.45 -3.57
CA VAL A 184 -23.10 -1.06 -3.11
C VAL A 184 -23.33 -2.12 -2.03
N THR A 185 -22.53 -3.18 -2.06
CA THR A 185 -22.61 -4.30 -1.10
C THR A 185 -21.53 -4.26 -0.02
N ASP A 186 -20.37 -3.67 -0.31
CA ASP A 186 -19.22 -3.58 0.60
C ASP A 186 -18.62 -2.16 0.52
N VAL A 187 -18.50 -1.47 1.65
CA VAL A 187 -17.86 -0.15 1.74
C VAL A 187 -16.74 -0.17 2.76
N ARG A 188 -15.58 0.37 2.40
CA ARG A 188 -14.40 0.36 3.26
C ARG A 188 -13.81 1.75 3.43
N PHE A 189 -13.47 2.10 4.66
CA PHE A 189 -12.84 3.37 5.00
C PHE A 189 -11.41 3.16 5.49
N TYR A 190 -10.50 3.92 4.91
CA TYR A 190 -9.06 3.98 5.17
C TYR A 190 -8.59 5.45 5.21
N GLY A 191 -7.28 5.66 5.11
CA GLY A 191 -6.66 6.98 5.08
C GLY A 191 -6.38 7.50 6.48
N GLY A 192 -6.39 8.82 6.66
CA GLY A 192 -5.98 9.51 7.89
C GLY A 192 -6.58 8.94 9.18
N GLU A 193 -7.64 9.55 9.69
CA GLU A 193 -8.47 8.96 10.74
C GLU A 193 -9.93 9.09 10.27
N PRO A 194 -10.60 7.98 9.92
CA PRO A 194 -11.93 8.06 9.35
C PRO A 194 -12.94 8.83 10.19
N PHE A 195 -12.84 8.74 11.53
CA PHE A 195 -13.72 9.47 12.45
C PHE A 195 -13.27 10.92 12.74
N LEU A 196 -12.35 11.48 11.95
CA LEU A 196 -12.03 12.91 11.91
C LEU A 196 -12.36 13.58 10.57
N ALA A 197 -12.62 12.80 9.52
CA ALA A 197 -12.89 13.31 8.18
C ALA A 197 -14.39 13.62 8.00
N PRO A 198 -14.80 14.87 7.74
CA PRO A 198 -16.22 15.21 7.55
C PRO A 198 -16.88 14.45 6.41
N VAL A 199 -16.18 14.27 5.29
CA VAL A 199 -16.69 13.54 4.12
C VAL A 199 -17.00 12.07 4.47
N ASN A 200 -16.17 11.41 5.28
CA ASN A 200 -16.42 10.03 5.68
C ASN A 200 -17.68 9.91 6.55
N PHE A 201 -17.88 10.86 7.48
CA PHE A 201 -19.13 10.90 8.24
C PHE A 201 -20.35 11.12 7.36
N ALA A 202 -20.27 12.03 6.39
CA ALA A 202 -21.39 12.29 5.49
C ALA A 202 -21.77 11.03 4.68
N ILE A 203 -20.78 10.27 4.19
CA ILE A 203 -21.02 9.00 3.49
C ILE A 203 -21.64 7.96 4.42
N LEU A 204 -21.10 7.78 5.63
CA LEU A 204 -21.62 6.85 6.64
C LEU A 204 -23.07 7.19 7.03
N GLU A 205 -23.39 8.47 7.18
CA GLU A 205 -24.75 8.95 7.49
C GLU A 205 -25.71 8.72 6.33
N VAL A 206 -25.27 8.86 5.07
CA VAL A 206 -26.07 8.49 3.90
C VAL A 206 -26.31 6.99 3.86
N LEU A 207 -25.28 6.16 4.10
CA LEU A 207 -25.43 4.70 4.18
C LEU A 207 -26.46 4.29 5.24
N CYS A 208 -26.43 4.91 6.43
CA CYS A 208 -27.44 4.65 7.47
C CYS A 208 -28.88 4.87 6.97
N GLN A 209 -29.08 5.82 6.04
CA GLN A 209 -30.40 6.18 5.51
C GLN A 209 -30.82 5.32 4.33
N VAL A 210 -29.90 5.03 3.41
CA VAL A 210 -30.25 4.44 2.10
C VAL A 210 -29.91 2.96 1.98
N ASN A 211 -28.94 2.46 2.76
CA ASN A 211 -28.47 1.09 2.68
C ASN A 211 -27.86 0.61 4.02
N PRO A 212 -28.67 0.52 5.10
CA PRO A 212 -28.17 0.13 6.43
C PRO A 212 -27.71 -1.33 6.50
N SER A 213 -28.05 -2.16 5.50
CA SER A 213 -27.59 -3.55 5.36
C SER A 213 -26.23 -3.69 4.68
N CYS A 214 -25.67 -2.59 4.17
CA CYS A 214 -24.37 -2.61 3.51
C CYS A 214 -23.28 -3.15 4.45
N LYS A 215 -22.39 -4.01 3.95
CA LYS A 215 -21.22 -4.43 4.72
C LYS A 215 -20.25 -3.27 4.82
N VAL A 216 -20.01 -2.77 6.02
CA VAL A 216 -19.08 -1.65 6.24
C VAL A 216 -17.86 -2.10 7.00
N SER A 217 -16.67 -1.73 6.52
CA SER A 217 -15.39 -1.91 7.21
C SER A 217 -14.73 -0.56 7.46
N ILE A 218 -14.25 -0.30 8.67
CA ILE A 218 -13.60 0.96 9.04
C ILE A 218 -12.28 0.66 9.73
N THR A 219 -11.17 1.08 9.12
CA THR A 219 -9.84 1.00 9.74
C THR A 219 -9.53 2.31 10.45
N THR A 220 -9.44 2.28 11.78
CA THR A 220 -9.26 3.46 12.64
C THR A 220 -8.01 3.33 13.51
N ASN A 221 -7.44 4.46 13.90
CA ASN A 221 -6.41 4.53 14.94
C ASN A 221 -6.99 4.40 16.37
N GLY A 222 -8.32 4.34 16.49
CA GLY A 222 -9.03 4.05 17.74
C GLY A 222 -9.13 5.23 18.71
N THR A 223 -8.66 6.42 18.36
CA THR A 223 -8.63 7.57 19.29
C THR A 223 -9.98 8.28 19.46
N ILE A 224 -10.93 8.01 18.56
CA ILE A 224 -12.24 8.69 18.50
C ILE A 224 -13.37 7.73 18.86
N TRP A 225 -14.07 8.06 19.95
CA TRP A 225 -15.37 7.53 20.30
C TRP A 225 -16.23 8.68 20.82
N ASN A 226 -17.42 8.85 20.28
CA ASN A 226 -18.39 9.87 20.68
C ASN A 226 -19.80 9.44 20.26
N GLN A 227 -20.81 10.24 20.63
CA GLN A 227 -22.22 9.94 20.33
C GLN A 227 -22.51 9.76 18.83
N ARG A 228 -21.85 10.53 17.95
CA ARG A 228 -22.03 10.42 16.50
C ARG A 228 -21.49 9.10 15.97
N VAL A 229 -20.30 8.69 16.42
CA VAL A 229 -19.71 7.38 16.09
C VAL A 229 -20.59 6.25 16.59
N GLN A 230 -21.05 6.34 17.84
CA GLN A 230 -21.95 5.34 18.43
C GLN A 230 -23.21 5.14 17.58
N GLN A 231 -23.90 6.21 17.20
CA GLN A 231 -25.10 6.15 16.36
C GLN A 231 -24.85 5.44 15.01
N ILE A 232 -23.73 5.74 14.35
CA ILE A 232 -23.37 5.13 13.08
C ILE A 232 -23.08 3.63 13.27
N VAL A 233 -22.30 3.27 14.29
CA VAL A 233 -21.91 1.88 14.57
C VAL A 233 -23.12 1.04 14.98
N GLU A 234 -24.07 1.59 15.73
CA GLU A 234 -25.31 0.91 16.12
C GLU A 234 -26.23 0.61 14.92
N VAL A 235 -26.25 1.50 13.91
CA VAL A 235 -27.06 1.32 12.70
C VAL A 235 -26.37 0.38 11.69
N LEU A 236 -25.12 0.67 11.33
CA LEU A 236 -24.41 -0.04 10.27
C LEU A 236 -23.76 -1.35 10.73
N LYS A 237 -23.59 -1.55 12.05
CA LYS A 237 -22.94 -2.72 12.64
C LYS A 237 -21.64 -3.11 11.91
N PRO A 238 -20.69 -2.17 11.76
CA PRO A 238 -19.53 -2.35 10.90
C PRO A 238 -18.55 -3.40 11.47
N THR A 239 -17.61 -3.81 10.62
CA THR A 239 -16.33 -4.37 11.07
C THR A 239 -15.36 -3.21 11.34
N ILE A 240 -15.00 -3.02 12.60
CA ILE A 240 -14.01 -2.04 13.04
C ILE A 240 -12.65 -2.72 13.14
N VAL A 241 -11.68 -2.21 12.39
CA VAL A 241 -10.29 -2.65 12.43
C VAL A 241 -9.49 -1.58 13.18
N VAL A 242 -9.10 -1.86 14.43
CA VAL A 242 -8.35 -0.92 15.26
C VAL A 242 -6.86 -1.17 15.09
N SER A 243 -6.14 -0.11 14.74
CA SER A 243 -4.70 -0.19 14.50
C SER A 243 -3.93 -0.10 15.83
N ILE A 244 -3.34 -1.22 16.28
CA ILE A 244 -2.60 -1.33 17.55
C ILE A 244 -1.25 -1.98 17.31
N ASP A 245 -0.17 -1.19 17.37
CA ASP A 245 1.18 -1.68 17.04
C ASP A 245 2.01 -2.14 18.24
N ALA A 246 1.53 -1.96 19.47
CA ALA A 246 2.20 -2.45 20.66
C ALA A 246 1.21 -2.61 21.82
N PHE A 247 1.49 -3.51 22.75
CA PHE A 247 0.63 -3.80 23.88
C PHE A 247 0.93 -2.90 25.08
N THR A 248 2.21 -2.62 25.35
CA THR A 248 2.60 -1.71 26.43
C THR A 248 2.26 -0.25 26.10
N ALA A 249 2.06 0.58 27.13
CA ALA A 249 1.82 2.01 26.92
C ALA A 249 3.05 2.68 26.28
N ASP A 250 4.25 2.39 26.78
CA ASP A 250 5.49 2.97 26.25
C ASP A 250 5.74 2.56 24.78
N GLY A 251 5.57 1.27 24.45
CA GLY A 251 5.68 0.80 23.07
C GLY A 251 4.63 1.42 22.16
N PHE A 252 3.37 1.47 22.61
CA PHE A 252 2.28 2.00 21.79
C PHE A 252 2.42 3.50 21.55
N GLU A 253 2.68 4.29 22.59
CA GLU A 253 2.72 5.75 22.49
C GLU A 253 4.01 6.26 21.84
N SER A 254 5.11 5.48 21.88
CA SER A 254 6.33 5.78 21.12
C SER A 254 6.16 5.55 19.61
N ILE A 255 5.34 4.57 19.21
CA ILE A 255 5.05 4.27 17.80
C ILE A 255 3.90 5.13 17.26
N ARG A 256 2.77 5.15 17.97
CA ARG A 256 1.53 5.88 17.63
C ARG A 256 1.54 7.25 18.31
N VAL A 257 2.55 8.06 18.00
CA VAL A 257 2.81 9.34 18.67
C VAL A 257 1.58 10.26 18.63
N GLY A 258 1.18 10.75 19.81
CA GLY A 258 -0.02 11.57 20.03
C GLY A 258 -1.25 10.78 20.47
N ALA A 259 -1.19 9.45 20.46
CA ALA A 259 -2.23 8.59 21.03
C ALA A 259 -2.02 8.40 22.54
N ASN A 260 -3.07 7.98 23.22
CA ASN A 260 -3.01 7.49 24.60
C ASN A 260 -3.51 6.04 24.60
N ARG A 261 -2.68 5.09 25.05
CA ARG A 261 -2.97 3.66 24.92
C ARG A 261 -4.24 3.27 25.67
N ASP A 262 -4.38 3.72 26.91
CA ASP A 262 -5.53 3.37 27.74
C ASP A 262 -6.85 3.87 27.13
N LYS A 263 -6.86 5.09 26.59
CA LYS A 263 -8.03 5.63 25.88
C LYS A 263 -8.37 4.81 24.63
N VAL A 264 -7.38 4.41 23.83
CA VAL A 264 -7.61 3.59 22.63
C VAL A 264 -8.19 2.23 23.01
N PHE A 265 -7.66 1.59 24.06
CA PHE A 265 -8.19 0.30 24.54
C PHE A 265 -9.58 0.44 25.16
N ALA A 266 -9.87 1.55 25.84
CA ALA A 266 -11.23 1.84 26.31
C ALA A 266 -12.21 2.00 25.14
N ASN A 267 -11.80 2.69 24.07
CA ASN A 267 -12.63 2.82 22.86
C ASN A 267 -12.80 1.48 22.13
N LEU A 268 -11.75 0.64 22.07
CA LEU A 268 -11.83 -0.73 21.56
C LEU A 268 -12.92 -1.53 22.29
N GLU A 269 -12.97 -1.42 23.62
CA GLU A 269 -14.02 -2.01 24.44
C GLU A 269 -15.40 -1.45 24.06
N GLN A 270 -15.53 -0.12 23.90
CA GLN A 270 -16.80 0.48 23.47
C GLN A 270 -17.31 -0.08 22.13
N PHE A 271 -16.45 -0.21 21.11
CA PHE A 271 -16.83 -0.85 19.85
C PHE A 271 -17.28 -2.30 20.04
N SER A 272 -16.59 -3.04 20.91
CA SER A 272 -16.86 -4.46 21.16
C SER A 272 -18.18 -4.71 21.90
N GLN A 273 -18.70 -3.70 22.61
CA GLN A 273 -19.99 -3.78 23.30
C GLN A 273 -21.19 -3.49 22.39
N VAL A 274 -21.00 -3.00 21.16
CA VAL A 274 -22.10 -2.75 20.24
C VAL A 274 -22.54 -4.04 19.57
N GLU A 275 -23.80 -4.43 19.75
CA GLU A 275 -24.35 -5.67 19.20
C GLU A 275 -24.27 -5.71 17.67
N GLY A 276 -23.63 -6.76 17.15
CA GLY A 276 -23.43 -6.98 15.71
C GLY A 276 -22.23 -6.25 15.11
N CYS A 277 -21.61 -5.32 15.83
CA CYS A 277 -20.32 -4.75 15.46
C CYS A 277 -19.23 -5.80 15.64
N LYS A 278 -18.38 -5.97 14.62
CA LYS A 278 -17.20 -6.87 14.69
C LYS A 278 -15.97 -6.03 14.97
N VAL A 279 -15.06 -6.53 15.80
CA VAL A 279 -13.82 -5.83 16.12
C VAL A 279 -12.63 -6.72 15.81
N SER A 280 -11.63 -6.16 15.13
CA SER A 280 -10.35 -6.80 14.85
C SER A 280 -9.20 -5.81 15.05
N LEU A 281 -7.98 -6.35 15.13
CA LEU A 281 -6.76 -5.60 15.29
C LEU A 281 -5.95 -5.63 13.99
N ALA A 282 -5.38 -4.49 13.62
CA ALA A 282 -4.33 -4.41 12.61
C ALA A 282 -3.01 -4.00 13.29
N VAL A 283 -1.96 -4.76 13.01
CA VAL A 283 -0.62 -4.55 13.55
C VAL A 283 0.33 -4.34 12.38
N CYS A 284 1.00 -3.19 12.33
CA CYS A 284 2.16 -3.01 11.46
C CYS A 284 3.33 -3.74 12.11
N ALA A 285 3.73 -4.88 11.56
CA ALA A 285 4.90 -5.60 12.07
C ALA A 285 6.18 -4.90 11.61
N MET A 286 6.97 -4.47 12.60
CA MET A 286 8.12 -3.60 12.41
C MET A 286 9.25 -3.99 13.34
N ARG A 287 10.47 -3.56 13.02
CA ARG A 287 11.65 -3.76 13.86
C ARG A 287 11.42 -3.32 15.32
N GLN A 288 10.70 -2.22 15.49
CA GLN A 288 10.46 -1.58 16.78
C GLN A 288 9.49 -2.34 17.69
N ASN A 289 8.63 -3.23 17.16
CA ASN A 289 7.56 -3.86 17.95
C ASN A 289 7.55 -5.38 17.91
N VAL A 290 8.57 -6.03 17.34
CA VAL A 290 8.63 -7.50 17.28
C VAL A 290 8.46 -8.17 18.65
N HIS A 291 8.92 -7.52 19.71
CA HIS A 291 8.83 -7.96 21.10
C HIS A 291 7.46 -7.75 21.74
N GLU A 292 6.62 -6.88 21.17
CA GLU A 292 5.25 -6.59 21.64
C GLU A 292 4.22 -7.53 21.01
N ILE A 293 4.54 -8.12 19.84
CA ILE A 293 3.65 -9.01 19.09
C ILE A 293 3.13 -10.19 19.93
N PRO A 294 3.96 -10.90 20.73
CA PRO A 294 3.46 -11.99 21.57
C PRO A 294 2.32 -11.59 22.51
N GLU A 295 2.45 -10.47 23.21
CA GLU A 295 1.40 -10.00 24.13
C GLU A 295 0.14 -9.53 23.38
N LEU A 296 0.30 -8.88 22.22
CA LEU A 296 -0.84 -8.52 21.37
C LEU A 296 -1.63 -9.75 20.90
N VAL A 297 -0.94 -10.83 20.53
CA VAL A 297 -1.58 -12.10 20.12
C VAL A 297 -2.30 -12.74 21.29
N ARG A 298 -1.66 -12.81 22.47
CA ARG A 298 -2.32 -13.35 23.68
C ARG A 298 -3.57 -12.54 24.03
N PHE A 299 -3.48 -11.21 23.99
CA PHE A 299 -4.62 -10.33 24.20
C PHE A 299 -5.73 -10.57 23.18
N ALA A 300 -5.40 -10.64 21.89
CA ALA A 300 -6.38 -10.90 20.84
C ALA A 300 -7.06 -12.26 21.01
N ASN A 301 -6.30 -13.32 21.28
CA ASN A 301 -6.81 -14.67 21.48
C ASN A 301 -7.75 -14.75 22.69
N LEU A 302 -7.34 -14.17 23.83
CA LEU A 302 -8.13 -14.15 25.06
C LEU A 302 -9.49 -13.46 24.85
N ASN A 303 -9.53 -12.41 24.02
CA ASN A 303 -10.74 -11.65 23.72
C ASN A 303 -11.45 -12.14 22.43
N SER A 304 -11.01 -13.25 21.83
CA SER A 304 -11.52 -13.76 20.55
C SER A 304 -11.55 -12.72 19.41
N LEU A 305 -10.56 -11.83 19.40
CA LEU A 305 -10.37 -10.83 18.35
C LEU A 305 -9.50 -11.41 17.23
N HIS A 306 -9.83 -11.08 15.99
CA HIS A 306 -8.95 -11.36 14.85
C HIS A 306 -7.82 -10.33 14.80
N LEU A 307 -6.62 -10.77 14.45
CA LEU A 307 -5.43 -9.93 14.30
C LEU A 307 -4.88 -10.07 12.88
N GLY A 308 -4.67 -8.95 12.18
CA GLY A 308 -4.00 -8.90 10.87
C GLY A 308 -2.64 -8.22 10.96
N PHE A 309 -1.65 -8.74 10.21
CA PHE A 309 -0.32 -8.13 10.10
C PHE A 309 -0.16 -7.40 8.77
N ASN A 310 0.35 -6.17 8.86
CA ASN A 310 0.83 -5.41 7.71
C ASN A 310 2.35 -5.33 7.79
N VAL A 311 3.04 -5.76 6.75
CA VAL A 311 4.50 -5.61 6.67
C VAL A 311 4.83 -4.19 6.23
N VAL A 312 5.58 -3.48 7.06
CA VAL A 312 6.08 -2.14 6.71
C VAL A 312 7.23 -2.30 5.73
N ARG A 313 7.09 -1.73 4.53
CA ARG A 313 8.18 -1.65 3.54
C ARG A 313 8.96 -0.35 3.67
N TYR A 314 8.23 0.73 3.96
CA TYR A 314 8.77 2.07 4.15
C TYR A 314 8.13 2.72 5.38
N PRO A 315 8.91 3.51 6.16
CA PRO A 315 10.34 3.76 5.98
C PRO A 315 11.21 2.53 6.30
N GLN A 316 12.37 2.42 5.64
CA GLN A 316 13.22 1.22 5.72
C GLN A 316 13.68 0.91 7.13
N ASP A 317 13.96 1.91 7.96
CA ASP A 317 14.35 1.75 9.36
C ASP A 317 13.24 1.13 10.25
N HIS A 318 12.02 1.02 9.75
CA HIS A 318 10.92 0.29 10.40
C HIS A 318 10.68 -1.09 9.77
N SER A 319 11.09 -1.27 8.51
CA SER A 319 10.87 -2.52 7.78
C SER A 319 11.62 -3.69 8.38
N LEU A 320 10.94 -4.82 8.58
CA LEU A 320 11.59 -6.08 8.96
C LEU A 320 12.50 -6.63 7.86
N SER A 321 12.25 -6.30 6.59
CA SER A 321 13.12 -6.72 5.49
C SER A 321 14.49 -6.05 5.51
N SER A 322 14.67 -4.97 6.28
CA SER A 322 15.94 -4.26 6.47
C SER A 322 16.63 -4.60 7.80
N ALA A 323 15.99 -5.47 8.60
CA ALA A 323 16.48 -5.84 9.92
C ALA A 323 17.79 -6.63 9.82
N THR A 324 18.61 -6.54 10.87
CA THR A 324 19.84 -7.33 10.94
C THR A 324 19.52 -8.81 11.15
N ALA A 325 20.49 -9.68 10.84
CA ALA A 325 20.35 -11.10 11.12
C ALA A 325 20.07 -11.37 12.61
N GLU A 326 20.62 -10.55 13.51
CA GLU A 326 20.40 -10.64 14.96
C GLU A 326 18.95 -10.27 15.31
N GLU A 327 18.46 -9.12 14.85
CA GLU A 327 17.08 -8.66 15.08
C GLU A 327 16.04 -9.67 14.54
N LEU A 328 16.27 -10.22 13.34
CA LEU A 328 15.40 -11.24 12.75
C LEU A 328 15.44 -12.55 13.55
N SER A 329 16.63 -12.97 14.01
CA SER A 329 16.78 -14.19 14.80
C SER A 329 16.06 -14.08 16.14
N GLU A 330 16.14 -12.91 16.79
CA GLU A 330 15.40 -12.62 18.02
C GLU A 330 13.88 -12.65 17.80
N ALA A 331 13.39 -11.97 16.75
CA ALA A 331 11.97 -11.97 16.40
C ALA A 331 11.44 -13.39 16.12
N ILE A 332 12.18 -14.17 15.33
CA ILE A 332 11.87 -15.58 15.03
C ILE A 332 11.76 -16.40 16.31
N ALA A 333 12.75 -16.30 17.20
CA ALA A 333 12.76 -17.05 18.46
C ALA A 333 11.55 -16.70 19.34
N LEU A 334 11.18 -15.41 19.43
CA LEU A 334 10.01 -14.96 20.19
C LEU A 334 8.71 -15.52 19.61
N TRP A 335 8.54 -15.50 18.29
CA TRP A 335 7.32 -15.97 17.64
C TRP A 335 7.21 -17.50 17.64
N GLU A 336 8.33 -18.22 17.53
CA GLU A 336 8.35 -19.68 17.71
C GLU A 336 7.96 -20.08 19.13
N ALA A 337 8.48 -19.38 20.15
CA ALA A 337 8.11 -19.62 21.54
C ALA A 337 6.62 -19.34 21.77
N LEU A 338 6.08 -18.25 21.21
CA LEU A 338 4.66 -17.94 21.24
C LEU A 338 3.82 -19.04 20.59
N LEU A 339 4.19 -19.51 19.40
CA LEU A 339 3.45 -20.58 18.72
C LEU A 339 3.48 -21.88 19.54
N GLN A 340 4.63 -22.25 20.09
CA GLN A 340 4.76 -23.44 20.93
C GLN A 340 3.88 -23.33 22.19
N GLU A 341 3.87 -22.18 22.84
CA GLU A 341 3.03 -21.90 24.00
C GLU A 341 1.54 -21.97 23.63
N GLN A 342 1.11 -21.23 22.60
CA GLN A 342 -0.31 -21.05 22.29
C GLN A 342 -0.92 -22.28 21.59
N TRP A 343 -0.16 -23.04 20.80
CA TRP A 343 -0.63 -24.32 20.26
C TRP A 343 -0.75 -25.42 21.31
N SER A 344 -0.11 -25.26 22.47
CA SER A 344 -0.24 -26.20 23.59
C SER A 344 -1.52 -26.02 24.40
N LEU A 345 -2.28 -24.95 24.16
CA LEU A 345 -3.56 -24.70 24.81
C LEU A 345 -4.66 -25.61 24.23
N ASP A 346 -5.54 -26.13 25.10
CA ASP A 346 -6.65 -26.97 24.66
C ASP A 346 -7.67 -26.16 23.83
N ALA A 347 -8.40 -26.83 22.93
CA ALA A 347 -9.40 -26.18 22.06
C ALA A 347 -10.45 -25.28 22.77
N PRO A 348 -10.90 -25.52 24.01
CA PRO A 348 -11.78 -24.59 24.74
C PRO A 348 -11.10 -23.25 25.11
N GLN A 349 -9.78 -23.20 25.11
CA GLN A 349 -8.96 -22.03 25.46
C GLN A 349 -8.53 -21.25 24.21
N LEU A 350 -8.56 -21.87 23.02
CA LEU A 350 -8.16 -21.25 21.76
C LEU A 350 -9.34 -21.22 20.77
N SER A 351 -9.98 -20.05 20.67
CA SER A 351 -11.10 -19.81 19.76
C SER A 351 -10.72 -19.94 18.29
N GLN A 352 -11.71 -20.00 17.39
CA GLN A 352 -11.45 -19.99 15.93
C GLN A 352 -10.64 -18.77 15.49
N ALA A 353 -10.91 -17.60 16.09
CA ALA A 353 -10.09 -16.40 15.88
C ALA A 353 -8.65 -16.62 16.36
N GLY A 354 -8.46 -17.26 17.50
CA GLY A 354 -7.14 -17.63 18.00
C GLY A 354 -6.36 -18.54 17.05
N GLN A 355 -7.00 -19.60 16.53
CA GLN A 355 -6.37 -20.51 15.56
C GLN A 355 -5.97 -19.80 14.26
N GLU A 356 -6.78 -18.85 13.82
CA GLU A 356 -6.48 -18.01 12.65
C GLU A 356 -5.31 -17.04 12.94
N ASN A 357 -5.27 -16.43 14.13
CA ASN A 357 -4.17 -15.56 14.55
C ASN A 357 -2.83 -16.31 14.59
N LEU A 358 -2.80 -17.55 15.08
CA LEU A 358 -1.59 -18.37 15.08
C LEU A 358 -1.12 -18.71 13.66
N ARG A 359 -2.04 -19.04 12.75
CA ARG A 359 -1.70 -19.22 11.31
C ARG A 359 -1.12 -17.95 10.67
N ARG A 360 -1.58 -16.76 11.09
CA ARG A 360 -1.01 -15.48 10.64
C ARG A 360 0.40 -15.23 11.20
N ILE A 361 0.66 -15.66 12.43
CA ILE A 361 2.01 -15.67 13.00
C ILE A 361 2.94 -16.61 12.22
N GLU A 362 2.47 -17.81 11.85
CA GLU A 362 3.24 -18.72 10.99
C GLU A 362 3.59 -18.07 9.64
N GLY A 363 2.66 -17.27 9.08
CA GLY A 363 2.89 -16.48 7.87
C GLY A 363 4.04 -15.49 7.99
N ILE A 364 3.98 -14.58 8.98
CA ILE A 364 5.05 -13.58 9.17
C ILE A 364 6.37 -14.21 9.63
N LEU A 365 6.32 -15.33 10.36
CA LEU A 365 7.50 -16.12 10.71
C LEU A 365 8.19 -16.67 9.44
N SER A 366 7.41 -17.14 8.47
CA SER A 366 7.93 -17.60 7.18
C SER A 366 8.61 -16.46 6.41
N GLU A 367 8.01 -15.26 6.40
CA GLU A 367 8.62 -14.08 5.78
C GLU A 367 9.94 -13.68 6.46
N ALA A 368 9.96 -13.63 7.80
CA ALA A 368 11.15 -13.28 8.57
C ALA A 368 12.31 -14.26 8.33
N ARG A 369 12.03 -15.58 8.24
CA ARG A 369 13.03 -16.59 7.86
C ARG A 369 13.55 -16.36 6.43
N GLY A 370 12.68 -15.95 5.51
CA GLY A 370 13.06 -15.57 4.15
C GLY A 370 14.03 -14.38 4.13
N TRP A 371 13.74 -13.32 4.88
CA TRP A 371 14.65 -12.17 5.02
C TRP A 371 15.96 -12.57 5.70
N LEU A 372 15.93 -13.39 6.75
CA LEU A 372 17.14 -13.87 7.43
C LEU A 372 18.04 -14.65 6.47
N ALA A 373 17.48 -15.55 5.67
CA ALA A 373 18.24 -16.27 4.65
C ALA A 373 18.89 -15.32 3.63
N ALA A 374 18.17 -14.28 3.19
CA ALA A 374 18.69 -13.28 2.27
C ALA A 374 19.83 -12.42 2.87
N THR A 375 19.89 -12.24 4.19
CA THR A 375 21.02 -11.54 4.84
C THR A 375 22.34 -12.33 4.75
N ALA A 376 22.27 -13.66 4.69
CA ALA A 376 23.46 -14.52 4.61
C ALA A 376 24.11 -14.52 3.22
N ASP A 377 23.35 -14.22 2.16
CA ASP A 377 23.83 -14.12 0.78
C ASP A 377 24.44 -12.75 0.44
N GLN A 378 24.38 -11.78 1.35
CA GLN A 378 25.00 -10.47 1.14
C GLN A 378 26.52 -10.56 1.34
N THR A 379 27.25 -10.68 0.23
CA THR A 379 28.71 -10.45 0.19
C THR A 379 29.00 -9.04 0.73
N PRO A 380 29.96 -8.83 1.65
CA PRO A 380 30.14 -7.54 2.32
C PRO A 380 30.54 -6.45 1.30
N GLY A 381 29.60 -5.54 1.02
CA GLY A 381 29.79 -4.41 0.12
C GLY A 381 28.92 -3.22 0.51
N LEU A 382 29.58 -2.18 1.02
CA LEU A 382 29.09 -0.82 1.32
C LEU A 382 28.11 -0.67 2.50
N GLU A 383 28.67 -0.49 3.69
CA GLU A 383 27.99 0.21 4.80
C GLU A 383 27.62 1.64 4.37
N ILE A 384 26.32 1.91 4.21
CA ILE A 384 25.82 3.29 4.19
C ILE A 384 25.79 3.78 5.63
N ARG A 385 26.81 4.54 6.04
CA ARG A 385 26.82 5.22 7.34
C ARG A 385 25.64 6.17 7.44
N SER A 386 24.68 5.86 8.32
CA SER A 386 23.56 6.74 8.63
C SER A 386 24.07 8.00 9.35
N SER A 387 23.74 9.17 8.82
CA SER A 387 23.83 10.42 9.58
C SER A 387 22.52 10.61 10.36
N SER A 388 22.61 11.27 11.52
CA SER A 388 21.54 11.41 12.52
C SER A 388 20.12 11.60 11.96
N ALA A 389 19.14 10.94 12.58
CA ALA A 389 17.73 10.88 12.19
C ALA A 389 17.06 12.24 11.91
N SER A 390 17.49 13.34 12.54
CA SER A 390 16.94 14.67 12.26
C SER A 390 17.36 15.19 10.88
N ALA A 391 18.63 15.01 10.52
CA ALA A 391 19.15 15.43 9.22
C ALA A 391 18.57 14.56 8.08
N ALA A 392 18.31 13.27 8.31
CA ALA A 392 17.60 12.42 7.35
C ALA A 392 16.15 12.88 7.12
N ARG A 393 15.46 13.33 8.18
CA ARG A 393 14.10 13.85 8.13
C ARG A 393 14.01 15.21 7.40
N ASP A 394 14.92 16.13 7.68
CA ASP A 394 15.02 17.42 6.98
C ASP A 394 15.32 17.24 5.49
N ARG A 395 16.17 16.28 5.12
CA ARG A 395 16.52 16.00 3.71
C ARG A 395 15.40 15.29 2.95
N ARG A 396 14.55 14.51 3.64
CA ARG A 396 13.33 13.88 3.09
C ARG A 396 12.23 14.91 2.80
N ARG A 397 12.11 15.94 3.66
CA ARG A 397 11.18 17.08 3.47
C ARG A 397 11.43 17.81 2.16
N ASP A 398 12.68 18.17 1.89
CA ASP A 398 13.05 18.98 0.72
C ASP A 398 12.80 18.21 -0.60
N TRP A 399 13.00 16.88 -0.60
CA TRP A 399 12.73 16.01 -1.75
C TRP A 399 11.25 15.79 -2.02
N MET A 400 10.45 15.50 -0.99
CA MET A 400 9.02 15.27 -1.16
C MET A 400 8.28 16.54 -1.61
N GLU A 401 8.77 17.72 -1.24
CA GLU A 401 8.24 19.01 -1.73
C GLU A 401 8.51 19.21 -3.24
N LEU A 402 9.72 18.88 -3.69
CA LEU A 402 10.10 18.95 -5.12
C LEU A 402 9.31 17.95 -5.98
N LEU A 403 9.12 16.72 -5.49
CA LEU A 403 8.37 15.68 -6.18
C LEU A 403 6.86 15.98 -6.21
N SER A 404 6.30 16.55 -5.13
CA SER A 404 4.90 16.99 -5.10
C SER A 404 4.62 18.11 -6.11
N LYS A 405 5.59 19.01 -6.35
CA LYS A 405 5.48 20.06 -7.37
C LYS A 405 5.46 19.48 -8.79
N LEU A 406 6.31 18.47 -9.05
CA LEU A 406 6.36 17.73 -10.31
C LEU A 406 5.09 16.93 -10.60
N ALA A 407 4.53 16.28 -9.57
CA ALA A 407 3.26 15.56 -9.66
C ALA A 407 2.07 16.53 -9.84
N ALA A 408 2.10 17.72 -9.24
CA ALA A 408 1.03 18.70 -9.40
C ALA A 408 0.98 19.32 -10.82
N THR A 409 2.13 19.52 -11.48
CA THR A 409 2.16 20.04 -12.86
C THR A 409 1.80 19.00 -13.92
N THR A 410 2.21 17.74 -13.73
CA THR A 410 1.90 16.64 -14.67
C THR A 410 0.42 16.25 -14.71
N TYR A 411 -0.36 16.53 -13.65
CA TYR A 411 -1.75 16.10 -13.52
C TYR A 411 -2.81 17.19 -13.75
N SER A 412 -2.43 18.48 -13.91
CA SER A 412 -3.41 19.58 -13.97
C SER A 412 -3.88 20.02 -15.37
N SER A 413 -3.37 19.42 -16.45
CA SER A 413 -3.81 19.81 -17.80
C SER A 413 -4.06 18.60 -18.70
N ASP A 414 -5.24 18.56 -19.34
CA ASP A 414 -5.60 17.68 -20.47
C ASP A 414 -4.70 17.85 -21.72
N ALA A 415 -3.60 18.59 -21.61
CA ALA A 415 -2.58 18.66 -22.62
C ALA A 415 -1.57 17.55 -22.38
N VAL A 416 -1.39 16.69 -23.37
CA VAL A 416 -0.14 15.91 -23.53
C VAL A 416 1.01 16.89 -23.36
N LEU A 417 1.71 16.84 -22.23
CA LEU A 417 2.98 17.56 -22.08
C LEU A 417 3.87 17.05 -23.20
N THR A 418 4.18 17.92 -24.17
CA THR A 418 5.18 17.62 -25.17
C THR A 418 6.50 17.33 -24.45
N GLU A 419 7.29 16.38 -24.96
CA GLU A 419 8.59 15.96 -24.41
C GLU A 419 9.46 17.15 -23.95
N ALA A 420 9.46 18.24 -24.72
CA ALA A 420 10.18 19.48 -24.41
C ALA A 420 9.68 20.27 -23.17
N ALA A 421 8.39 20.19 -22.84
CA ALA A 421 7.80 20.87 -21.68
C ALA A 421 8.09 20.11 -20.38
N PHE A 422 8.02 18.78 -20.44
CA PHE A 422 8.45 17.90 -19.35
C PHE A 422 9.96 17.99 -19.10
N GLU A 423 10.78 18.01 -20.16
CA GLU A 423 12.23 18.25 -20.05
C GLU A 423 12.55 19.59 -19.39
N LEU A 424 11.80 20.65 -19.69
CA LEU A 424 12.02 21.98 -19.11
C LEU A 424 11.69 22.02 -17.60
N GLU A 425 10.57 21.41 -17.20
CA GLU A 425 10.17 21.32 -15.78
C GLU A 425 11.09 20.39 -14.98
N LEU A 426 11.45 19.22 -15.53
CA LEU A 426 12.41 18.32 -14.92
C LEU A 426 13.78 18.99 -14.76
N THR A 427 14.21 19.79 -15.75
CA THR A 427 15.45 20.58 -15.67
C THR A 427 15.37 21.64 -14.57
N GLN A 428 14.23 22.30 -14.37
CA GLN A 428 14.04 23.26 -13.28
C GLN A 428 14.07 22.58 -11.90
N VAL A 429 13.42 21.45 -11.75
CA VAL A 429 13.42 20.67 -10.50
C VAL A 429 14.83 20.17 -10.19
N LEU A 430 15.54 19.64 -11.19
CA LEU A 430 16.93 19.21 -11.01
C LEU A 430 17.87 20.38 -10.70
N ALA A 431 17.61 21.58 -11.25
CA ALA A 431 18.37 22.79 -10.92
C ALA A 431 18.11 23.28 -9.49
N GLU A 432 16.87 23.18 -8.99
CA GLU A 432 16.54 23.48 -7.59
C GLU A 432 17.15 22.43 -6.64
N PHE A 433 17.14 21.16 -7.03
CA PHE A 433 17.82 20.09 -6.31
C PHE A 433 19.33 20.36 -6.20
N ASP A 434 19.97 20.78 -7.28
CA ASP A 434 21.38 21.15 -7.32
C ASP A 434 21.71 22.38 -6.45
N GLN A 435 20.75 23.25 -6.14
CA GLN A 435 20.96 24.36 -5.21
C GLN A 435 20.82 23.95 -3.74
N LYS A 436 19.94 22.99 -3.45
CA LYS A 436 19.59 22.60 -2.07
C LYS A 436 20.43 21.44 -1.52
N VAL A 437 20.97 20.58 -2.39
CA VAL A 437 21.69 19.36 -1.98
C VAL A 437 23.18 19.45 -2.28
N ALA A 438 23.99 19.22 -1.24
CA ALA A 438 25.44 19.28 -1.33
C ALA A 438 25.96 18.23 -2.34
N PRO A 439 26.94 18.57 -3.20
CA PRO A 439 27.37 17.72 -4.32
C PRO A 439 27.71 16.28 -3.95
N GLN A 440 28.32 16.07 -2.78
CA GLN A 440 28.72 14.76 -2.26
C GLN A 440 27.54 13.84 -1.90
N ASP A 441 26.35 14.40 -1.66
CA ASP A 441 25.18 13.65 -1.22
C ASP A 441 24.19 13.37 -2.36
N ARG A 442 24.37 14.00 -3.53
CA ARG A 442 23.41 13.95 -4.65
C ARG A 442 23.20 12.56 -5.23
N ALA A 443 24.28 11.79 -5.42
CA ALA A 443 24.21 10.45 -6.00
C ALA A 443 23.50 9.45 -5.06
N GLY A 444 23.77 9.54 -3.75
CA GLY A 444 23.10 8.72 -2.75
C GLY A 444 21.62 9.08 -2.59
N GLN A 445 21.28 10.37 -2.68
CA GLN A 445 19.90 10.82 -2.59
C GLN A 445 19.07 10.54 -3.84
N LEU A 446 19.66 10.66 -5.03
CA LEU A 446 19.02 10.24 -6.27
C LEU A 446 18.77 8.73 -6.25
N ALA A 447 19.72 7.94 -5.74
CA ALA A 447 19.55 6.49 -5.57
C ALA A 447 18.45 6.15 -4.54
N LEU A 448 18.34 6.91 -3.44
CA LEU A 448 17.27 6.77 -2.44
C LEU A 448 15.90 7.17 -3.00
N ALA A 449 15.83 8.25 -3.79
CA ALA A 449 14.60 8.66 -4.47
C ALA A 449 14.17 7.62 -5.51
N ILE A 450 15.11 7.10 -6.31
CA ILE A 450 14.85 6.00 -7.24
C ILE A 450 14.44 4.73 -6.48
N ALA A 451 15.05 4.43 -5.33
CA ALA A 451 14.68 3.29 -4.47
C ALA A 451 13.27 3.44 -3.86
N GLU A 452 12.91 4.63 -3.38
CA GLU A 452 11.55 4.95 -2.92
C GLU A 452 10.52 4.92 -4.05
N PHE A 453 10.91 5.27 -5.29
CA PHE A 453 10.06 5.14 -6.47
C PHE A 453 9.97 3.72 -7.01
N SER A 454 10.98 2.86 -6.80
CA SER A 454 11.07 1.53 -7.40
C SER A 454 10.26 0.43 -6.70
N ASP A 455 9.28 0.81 -5.88
CA ASP A 455 8.04 0.03 -5.86
C ASP A 455 7.45 0.11 -7.28
N ARG A 456 7.47 -1.00 -8.01
CA ARG A 456 7.37 -1.07 -9.48
C ARG A 456 6.03 -0.55 -10.06
N SER A 457 5.15 -0.01 -9.22
CA SER A 457 3.82 0.51 -9.52
C SER A 457 3.78 2.00 -9.88
N LEU A 458 4.88 2.75 -9.88
CA LEU A 458 4.90 4.11 -10.46
C LEU A 458 5.90 4.29 -11.60
N VAL A 459 6.85 3.37 -11.75
CA VAL A 459 8.02 3.59 -12.61
C VAL A 459 7.88 3.00 -14.01
N SER A 460 6.97 2.07 -14.28
CA SER A 460 6.93 1.38 -15.59
C SER A 460 6.61 2.33 -16.76
N ALA A 461 5.78 3.36 -16.56
CA ALA A 461 5.47 4.33 -17.61
C ALA A 461 6.60 5.35 -17.85
N GLU A 462 7.39 5.62 -16.81
CA GLU A 462 8.49 6.59 -16.84
C GLU A 462 9.83 5.95 -17.17
N LEU A 463 10.08 4.65 -16.91
CA LEU A 463 11.33 3.96 -17.25
C LEU A 463 11.52 3.78 -18.75
N ASP A 464 10.49 3.39 -19.50
CA ASP A 464 10.59 3.31 -20.97
C ASP A 464 10.85 4.69 -21.59
N ARG A 465 10.30 5.76 -20.97
CA ARG A 465 10.60 7.15 -21.33
C ARG A 465 11.98 7.60 -20.85
N PHE A 466 12.46 7.16 -19.70
CA PHE A 466 13.79 7.46 -19.17
C PHE A 466 14.88 6.76 -19.95
N ASP A 467 14.65 5.53 -20.41
CA ASP A 467 15.57 4.78 -21.28
C ASP A 467 15.57 5.36 -22.70
N GLN A 468 14.41 5.80 -23.22
CA GLN A 468 14.33 6.57 -24.47
C GLN A 468 14.98 7.96 -24.34
N LEU A 469 14.82 8.65 -23.20
CA LEU A 469 15.42 9.94 -22.90
C LEU A 469 16.93 9.80 -22.71
N ALA A 470 17.40 8.75 -22.03
CA ALA A 470 18.81 8.42 -21.88
C ALA A 470 19.45 8.06 -23.23
N ALA A 471 18.72 7.36 -24.12
CA ALA A 471 19.16 7.08 -25.48
C ALA A 471 19.17 8.33 -26.39
N THR A 472 18.21 9.24 -26.21
CA THR A 472 18.10 10.52 -26.94
C THR A 472 19.15 11.53 -26.46
N LEU A 473 19.43 11.58 -25.15
CA LEU A 473 20.49 12.39 -24.53
C LEU A 473 21.89 11.84 -24.84
N ALA A 474 22.03 10.52 -25.04
CA ALA A 474 23.27 9.90 -25.50
C ALA A 474 23.61 10.19 -26.97
N THR A 475 22.60 10.55 -27.79
CA THR A 475 22.75 10.78 -29.24
C THR A 475 22.65 12.27 -29.63
N SER A 476 22.18 13.15 -28.76
CA SER A 476 22.17 14.59 -29.00
C SER A 476 23.53 15.26 -28.71
N ALA A 477 23.87 16.30 -29.47
CA ALA A 477 25.13 17.04 -29.41
C ALA A 477 25.36 17.86 -28.11
N VAL A 478 24.72 17.49 -27.01
CA VAL A 478 24.81 18.12 -25.67
C VAL A 478 25.82 17.38 -24.76
N THR A 479 26.56 16.42 -25.31
CA THR A 479 27.56 15.59 -24.63
C THR A 479 28.68 16.34 -23.88
N PRO A 480 29.12 17.56 -24.25
CA PRO A 480 30.24 18.20 -23.53
C PRO A 480 29.88 18.78 -22.15
N ARG A 481 28.60 19.11 -21.89
CA ARG A 481 28.19 19.71 -20.61
C ARG A 481 27.84 18.69 -19.53
N ILE A 482 27.31 17.53 -19.90
CA ILE A 482 26.99 16.44 -18.96
C ILE A 482 28.26 15.74 -18.43
N ARG A 483 29.35 15.70 -19.23
CA ARG A 483 30.67 15.19 -18.76
C ARG A 483 31.28 16.01 -17.61
N LEU A 484 30.85 17.26 -17.43
CA LEU A 484 31.27 18.11 -16.31
C LEU A 484 30.39 17.93 -15.06
N MET A 485 29.21 17.31 -15.18
CA MET A 485 28.23 17.19 -14.09
C MET A 485 28.45 16.01 -13.15
N THR A 486 29.24 15.00 -13.53
CA THR A 486 29.45 13.81 -12.66
C THR A 486 30.58 13.96 -11.65
N GLY A 487 31.40 15.01 -11.73
CA GLY A 487 32.36 15.36 -10.67
C GLY A 487 33.33 14.26 -10.20
N LEU A 488 33.51 13.17 -10.96
CA LEU A 488 34.35 12.07 -10.52
C LEU A 488 35.84 12.42 -10.71
N PRO A 489 36.69 12.27 -9.66
CA PRO A 489 38.11 12.57 -9.77
C PRO A 489 38.78 11.73 -10.87
N PRO A 490 39.51 12.33 -11.81
CA PRO A 490 40.19 11.63 -12.91
C PRO A 490 41.13 10.49 -12.47
N ALA A 491 41.62 10.54 -11.23
CA ALA A 491 42.53 9.56 -10.66
C ALA A 491 41.91 8.17 -10.45
N LEU A 492 40.59 8.07 -10.24
CA LEU A 492 39.90 6.79 -9.97
C LEU A 492 39.71 5.93 -11.23
N ILE A 493 39.58 6.58 -12.40
CA ILE A 493 39.47 5.90 -13.70
C ILE A 493 40.85 5.41 -14.16
N ALA A 494 41.91 6.18 -13.91
CA ALA A 494 43.28 5.83 -14.30
C ALA A 494 43.88 4.64 -13.50
N GLN A 495 43.33 4.34 -12.31
CA GLN A 495 43.77 3.24 -11.44
C GLN A 495 42.99 1.93 -11.65
N GLY A 496 42.02 1.89 -12.58
CA GLY A 496 41.30 0.66 -12.95
C GLY A 496 40.30 0.15 -11.91
N VAL A 497 39.87 0.97 -10.94
CA VAL A 497 38.93 0.55 -9.88
C VAL A 497 37.48 0.43 -10.39
N ILE A 498 37.12 1.17 -11.46
CA ILE A 498 35.82 1.06 -12.12
C ILE A 498 36.07 0.84 -13.61
N ASN A 499 35.83 -0.38 -14.08
CA ASN A 499 35.88 -0.71 -15.49
C ASN A 499 34.50 -0.46 -16.11
N LEU A 500 34.39 0.59 -16.93
CA LEU A 500 33.17 0.99 -17.63
C LEU A 500 33.03 0.27 -18.99
N ASP A 501 33.58 -0.94 -19.12
CA ASP A 501 33.27 -1.79 -20.28
C ASP A 501 31.80 -2.23 -20.19
N PRO A 502 30.94 -1.85 -21.15
CA PRO A 502 29.53 -2.23 -21.16
C PRO A 502 29.30 -3.75 -21.05
N LYS A 503 30.26 -4.55 -21.52
CA LYS A 503 30.20 -6.02 -21.42
C LYS A 503 30.44 -6.54 -20.01
N VAL A 504 31.21 -5.82 -19.19
CA VAL A 504 31.46 -6.15 -17.77
C VAL A 504 30.29 -5.71 -16.89
N LEU A 505 29.64 -4.59 -17.23
CA LEU A 505 28.40 -4.15 -16.59
C LEU A 505 27.24 -5.12 -16.88
N ALA A 506 27.12 -5.59 -18.12
CA ALA A 506 26.15 -6.63 -18.49
C ALA A 506 26.44 -7.98 -17.79
N ALA A 507 27.70 -8.43 -17.75
CA ALA A 507 28.08 -9.66 -17.06
C ALA A 507 27.89 -9.59 -15.53
N ARG A 508 27.95 -8.39 -14.93
CA ARG A 508 27.63 -8.19 -13.51
C ARG A 508 26.13 -8.18 -13.25
N PHE A 509 25.31 -7.69 -14.18
CA PHE A 509 23.85 -7.79 -14.11
C PHE A 509 23.38 -9.25 -14.19
N ASP A 510 23.99 -10.06 -15.04
CA ASP A 510 23.71 -11.51 -15.13
C ASP A 510 24.19 -12.29 -13.90
N SER A 511 25.17 -11.76 -13.13
CA SER A 511 25.61 -12.40 -11.88
C SER A 511 24.66 -12.20 -10.68
N PHE A 512 23.70 -11.27 -10.79
CA PHE A 512 22.63 -11.08 -9.80
C PHE A 512 21.43 -12.02 -10.01
N PHE A 513 21.34 -12.68 -11.17
CA PHE A 513 20.30 -13.66 -11.48
C PHE A 513 20.93 -14.85 -12.23
N PRO A 514 21.24 -15.98 -11.57
CA PRO A 514 21.77 -17.12 -12.30
C PRO A 514 20.68 -17.70 -13.24
N PRO A 515 21.03 -18.10 -14.48
CA PRO A 515 20.11 -18.87 -15.31
C PRO A 515 19.84 -20.23 -14.67
N GLU A 516 18.62 -20.71 -14.84
CA GLU A 516 18.13 -22.04 -14.47
C GLU A 516 19.23 -23.11 -14.54
N ARG A 517 19.62 -23.65 -13.38
CA ARG A 517 20.31 -24.94 -13.35
C ARG A 517 19.27 -26.03 -13.58
N ASN A 518 19.15 -26.41 -14.85
CA ASN A 518 18.63 -27.72 -15.22
C ASN A 518 19.53 -28.84 -14.67
N HIS A 519 18.87 -29.94 -14.33
CA HIS A 519 19.31 -31.36 -14.27
C HIS A 519 19.48 -31.99 -12.88
N PRO A 520 19.18 -33.29 -12.71
CA PRO A 520 18.24 -34.19 -13.41
C PRO A 520 17.01 -34.60 -12.57
#